data_AF-A0A022S1H6-F1
#
_entry.id   AF-A0A022S1H6-F1
#
_cell.length_a   1.000
_cell.length_b   1.000
_cell.length_c   1.000
_cell.angle_alpha   90.00
_cell.angle_beta   90.00
_cell.angle_gamma   90.00
#
_symmetry.space_group_name_H-M   'P 1'
#
loop_
_entity.id
_entity.type
_entity.pdbx_description
1 polymer ?
#
loop_
_entity_poly.entity_id
_entity_poly.type
_entity_poly.pdbx_seq_one_letter_code
_entity_poly.pdbx_strand_id
1 'polypeptide(L)'
;MDFRRYPESNFCSTPIKIGSLFPIVVLLSLLSTLSESNQVGDGVTIIDATGKYVMPGGIDPHTHLAMEFMGTETIDDFFSGQAAALAGGTTMHIDFVIPVNGNLTAGFEAYVEKAKISAMDYGFHMAITKWDEAVSKDMEVMVKDKGINSFKFFMAYKGSLMINDDLLLEGFKKCKSLGALAMVHAENGDAVFEGQKRMIELGIMGPEGHALSRPPQLEGEATGRAIRLAGFVNTPLYVVHVMSIDAMEEVAKARKSGQKVIGEPVVSGLVLDDTVLWDSDFQTAAKFVMSPPIRAPGHGKALQAALSNGVLQLVGTDHCTFNSTQKSLGIDDFRKIPNGVNGLEERMHLVWDTMVVSGQISVTDFVRMTSTECARIFNIYPRKGAILVGSDADIIILNPNSSFEICSKSHHSRSDTNVYEGRKGKGKVEVTIAGGRVVWENDELKAVPGRGKYVKMRPFNYLFDGIEKADAEYLSSLRAPVIRRTMHVAA
;
A
#
# COMPACT_ATOMS: atom_id res chain seq x y z
N MET A 1 38.46 21.03 16.38
CA MET A 1 37.07 21.52 16.27
C MET A 1 36.19 20.30 16.21
N ASP A 2 36.19 19.49 17.27
CA ASP A 2 35.36 19.60 18.49
C ASP A 2 33.94 19.10 18.26
N PHE A 3 33.69 17.90 18.81
CA PHE A 3 32.46 17.13 18.81
C PHE A 3 31.42 17.84 19.68
N ARG A 4 30.30 18.31 19.11
CA ARG A 4 29.16 18.78 19.91
C ARG A 4 28.18 17.65 20.16
N ARG A 5 28.18 17.23 21.43
CA ARG A 5 27.19 16.45 22.15
C ARG A 5 25.78 17.01 21.92
N TYR A 6 24.81 16.14 21.66
CA TYR A 6 23.39 16.43 21.89
C TYR A 6 23.12 16.35 23.41
N PRO A 7 22.28 17.23 23.98
CA PRO A 7 22.05 17.24 25.42
C PRO A 7 21.14 16.09 25.84
N GLU A 8 21.64 15.30 26.79
CA GLU A 8 20.84 14.51 27.71
C GLU A 8 19.97 15.44 28.59
N SER A 9 18.86 14.86 29.07
CA SER A 9 17.98 15.35 30.15
C SER A 9 16.91 16.41 29.79
N ASN A 10 15.66 15.93 29.76
CA ASN A 10 14.60 16.45 30.63
C ASN A 10 13.57 15.33 30.87
N PHE A 11 13.94 14.41 31.76
CA PHE A 11 12.98 13.64 32.54
C PHE A 11 12.32 14.60 33.53
N CYS A 12 11.03 14.89 33.36
CA CYS A 12 10.26 15.62 34.36
C CYS A 12 9.14 14.72 34.87
N SER A 13 9.40 14.12 36.02
CA SER A 13 8.43 13.48 36.90
C SER A 13 7.43 14.53 37.39
N THR A 14 6.19 14.49 36.87
CA THR A 14 5.07 15.20 37.50
C THR A 14 3.77 14.40 37.32
N PRO A 15 2.99 14.14 38.38
CA PRO A 15 1.69 13.48 38.27
C PRO A 15 0.70 14.42 37.58
N ILE A 16 0.07 13.97 36.50
CA ILE A 16 -1.00 14.73 35.82
C ILE A 16 -2.33 14.40 36.50
N LYS A 17 -2.94 15.42 37.10
CA LYS A 17 -4.30 15.40 37.64
C LYS A 17 -5.28 15.40 36.46
N ILE A 18 -6.01 14.29 36.26
CA ILE A 18 -6.93 14.12 35.13
C ILE A 18 -8.20 14.95 35.37
N GLY A 19 -8.35 16.02 34.59
CA GLY A 19 -9.62 16.72 34.39
C GLY A 19 -10.49 15.94 33.39
N SER A 20 -11.76 15.83 33.71
CA SER A 20 -12.83 15.06 33.06
C SER A 20 -12.87 14.98 31.52
N LEU A 21 -13.29 13.80 31.05
CA LEU A 21 -13.85 13.39 29.74
C LEU A 21 -12.87 13.12 28.58
N PHE A 22 -12.38 11.88 28.48
CA PHE A 22 -12.43 10.93 27.34
C PHE A 22 -11.83 9.58 27.79
N PRO A 23 -12.45 8.41 27.52
CA PRO A 23 -11.99 7.15 28.11
C PRO A 23 -10.97 6.47 27.18
N ILE A 24 -10.03 5.77 27.82
CA ILE A 24 -8.95 4.94 27.25
C ILE A 24 -7.61 5.70 27.10
N VAL A 25 -6.84 5.67 28.19
CA VAL A 25 -5.40 5.85 28.16
C VAL A 25 -4.78 4.46 28.05
N VAL A 26 -4.19 4.12 26.90
CA VAL A 26 -3.35 2.91 26.81
C VAL A 26 -1.99 3.25 27.39
N LEU A 27 -1.76 2.85 28.64
CA LEU A 27 -0.46 2.99 29.28
C LEU A 27 0.43 1.81 28.89
N LEU A 28 1.45 2.08 28.08
CA LEU A 28 2.51 1.14 27.79
C LEU A 28 3.67 1.39 28.75
N SER A 29 3.74 0.61 29.82
CA SER A 29 4.93 0.57 30.66
C SER A 29 5.99 -0.33 30.01
N LEU A 30 6.96 0.29 29.33
CA LEU A 30 8.19 -0.41 28.90
C LEU A 30 9.01 -0.78 30.15
N LEU A 31 9.39 -2.05 30.22
CA LEU A 31 10.06 -2.73 31.35
C LEU A 31 11.41 -2.13 31.82
N SER A 32 11.85 -0.97 31.34
CA SER A 32 13.09 -0.34 31.83
C SER A 32 12.90 0.55 33.07
N THR A 33 11.65 0.84 33.47
CA THR A 33 11.36 1.56 34.73
C THR A 33 10.08 1.03 35.37
N LEU A 34 10.12 -0.20 35.90
CA LEU A 34 9.20 -0.58 36.96
C LEU A 34 9.87 -0.27 38.30
N SER A 35 9.57 0.91 38.84
CA SER A 35 9.33 0.96 40.29
C SER A 35 8.12 0.06 40.56
N GLU A 36 8.22 -0.82 41.55
CA GLU A 36 7.30 -1.92 41.90
C GLU A 36 5.83 -1.54 42.21
N SER A 37 5.29 -0.40 41.78
CA SER A 37 3.89 -0.06 42.02
C SER A 37 3.38 1.05 41.11
N ASN A 38 3.10 0.75 39.84
CA ASN A 38 2.06 1.51 39.16
C ASN A 38 0.72 0.93 39.63
N GLN A 39 0.10 1.57 40.62
CA GLN A 39 -1.31 1.34 40.94
C GLN A 39 -2.11 1.69 39.69
N VAL A 40 -2.54 0.67 38.96
CA VAL A 40 -3.47 0.83 37.86
C VAL A 40 -4.83 1.10 38.48
N GLY A 41 -5.48 2.20 38.09
CA GLY A 41 -6.79 2.55 38.62
C GLY A 41 -7.84 1.48 38.33
N ASP A 42 -8.91 1.47 39.12
CA ASP A 42 -10.04 0.56 38.89
C ASP A 42 -10.61 0.73 37.47
N GLY A 43 -10.99 -0.38 36.84
CA GLY A 43 -11.61 -0.38 35.51
C GLY A 43 -10.65 -0.38 34.30
N VAL A 44 -9.35 -0.59 34.51
CA VAL A 44 -8.38 -0.78 33.42
C VAL A 44 -8.26 -2.26 33.05
N THR A 45 -8.36 -2.55 31.75
CA THR A 45 -8.04 -3.88 31.21
C THR A 45 -6.53 -4.05 31.12
N ILE A 46 -6.00 -5.09 31.78
CA ILE A 46 -4.58 -5.47 31.71
C ILE A 46 -4.43 -6.60 30.70
N ILE A 47 -3.51 -6.43 29.75
CA ILE A 47 -3.19 -7.43 28.74
C ILE A 47 -1.75 -7.88 28.95
N ASP A 48 -1.53 -9.17 29.14
CA ASP A 48 -0.20 -9.73 29.34
C ASP A 48 0.54 -9.90 28.00
N ALA A 49 1.61 -9.12 27.83
CA ALA A 49 2.49 -9.15 26.68
C ALA A 49 3.86 -9.79 26.99
N THR A 50 3.99 -10.50 28.11
CA THR A 50 5.27 -11.14 28.51
C THR A 50 5.76 -12.09 27.44
N GLY A 51 7.02 -11.91 26.99
CA GLY A 51 7.63 -12.72 25.93
C GLY A 51 7.11 -12.44 24.52
N LYS A 52 6.32 -11.37 24.32
CA LYS A 52 5.72 -10.98 23.05
C LYS A 52 6.24 -9.61 22.59
N TYR A 53 5.98 -9.27 21.34
CA TYR A 53 6.30 -7.96 20.78
C TYR A 53 5.07 -7.06 20.79
N VAL A 54 5.21 -5.87 21.37
CA VAL A 54 4.19 -4.81 21.30
C VAL A 54 4.62 -3.80 20.26
N MET A 55 3.83 -3.66 19.20
CA MET A 55 4.20 -2.91 17.99
C MET A 55 3.03 -2.06 17.50
N PRO A 56 3.27 -0.99 16.71
CA PRO A 56 2.19 -0.31 16.01
C PRO A 56 1.41 -1.32 15.16
N GLY A 57 0.10 -1.16 15.08
CA GLY A 57 -0.72 -1.92 14.15
C GLY A 57 -0.29 -1.65 12.70
N GLY A 58 -0.42 -2.67 11.86
CA GLY A 58 -0.05 -2.59 10.46
C GLY A 58 -0.85 -1.52 9.72
N ILE A 59 -0.24 -0.91 8.71
CA ILE A 59 -0.91 -0.02 7.75
C ILE A 59 -0.74 -0.62 6.36
N ASP A 60 -1.84 -0.96 5.71
CA ASP A 60 -1.83 -1.44 4.33
C ASP A 60 -2.14 -0.30 3.35
N PRO A 61 -1.17 0.16 2.54
CA PRO A 61 -1.39 1.24 1.59
C PRO A 61 -2.19 0.83 0.34
N HIS A 62 -2.53 -0.45 0.16
CA HIS A 62 -3.03 -0.92 -1.12
C HIS A 62 -4.16 -1.92 -0.98
N THR A 63 -5.38 -1.41 -1.04
CA THR A 63 -6.62 -2.19 -0.92
C THR A 63 -7.68 -1.68 -1.89
N HIS A 64 -8.60 -2.57 -2.24
CA HIS A 64 -9.78 -2.29 -3.07
C HIS A 64 -10.98 -2.99 -2.44
N LEU A 65 -11.68 -2.29 -1.54
CA LEU A 65 -12.88 -2.82 -0.85
C LEU A 65 -14.16 -2.28 -1.49
N ALA A 66 -15.13 -3.17 -1.71
CA ALA A 66 -16.35 -2.88 -2.48
C ALA A 66 -16.07 -2.15 -3.81
N MET A 67 -15.04 -2.57 -4.56
CA MET A 67 -14.67 -1.97 -5.84
C MET A 67 -15.42 -2.66 -6.99
N GLU A 68 -16.14 -1.89 -7.80
CA GLU A 68 -16.69 -2.38 -9.06
C GLU A 68 -15.57 -2.52 -10.11
N PHE A 69 -15.26 -3.76 -10.50
CA PHE A 69 -14.18 -4.05 -11.41
C PHE A 69 -14.43 -5.29 -12.27
N MET A 70 -14.05 -5.21 -13.55
CA MET A 70 -14.17 -6.31 -14.53
C MET A 70 -15.56 -6.97 -14.59
N GLY A 71 -16.62 -6.18 -14.46
CA GLY A 71 -18.01 -6.63 -14.61
C GLY A 71 -18.65 -7.21 -13.35
N THR A 72 -17.98 -7.14 -12.20
CA THR A 72 -18.52 -7.52 -10.89
C THR A 72 -17.98 -6.58 -9.81
N GLU A 73 -18.22 -6.87 -8.53
CA GLU A 73 -17.71 -6.12 -7.37
C GLU A 73 -16.84 -7.05 -6.52
N THR A 74 -15.78 -6.53 -5.88
CA THR A 74 -14.99 -7.32 -4.93
C THR A 74 -15.87 -7.94 -3.84
N ILE A 75 -15.59 -9.17 -3.43
CA ILE A 75 -16.42 -9.90 -2.46
C ILE A 75 -16.33 -9.32 -1.05
N ASP A 76 -15.18 -8.73 -0.71
CA ASP A 76 -15.00 -7.99 0.53
C ASP A 76 -15.45 -6.53 0.38
N ASP A 77 -16.25 -6.10 1.35
CA ASP A 77 -16.65 -4.71 1.52
C ASP A 77 -15.79 -4.03 2.60
N PHE A 78 -16.04 -2.76 2.88
CA PHE A 78 -15.31 -2.02 3.90
C PHE A 78 -15.39 -2.66 5.29
N PHE A 79 -16.50 -3.29 5.66
CA PHE A 79 -16.58 -3.95 6.97
C PHE A 79 -15.84 -5.29 6.95
N SER A 80 -16.13 -6.18 5.99
CA SER A 80 -15.55 -7.53 5.98
C SER A 80 -14.04 -7.51 5.73
N GLY A 81 -13.55 -6.69 4.79
CA GLY A 81 -12.12 -6.54 4.55
C GLY A 81 -11.38 -5.99 5.77
N GLN A 82 -11.94 -4.97 6.44
CA GLN A 82 -11.34 -4.41 7.65
C GLN A 82 -11.44 -5.35 8.85
N ALA A 83 -12.52 -6.13 8.97
CA ALA A 83 -12.67 -7.18 9.96
C ALA A 83 -11.53 -8.22 9.83
N ALA A 84 -11.23 -8.63 8.59
CA ALA A 84 -10.10 -9.50 8.28
C ALA A 84 -8.74 -8.85 8.56
N ALA A 85 -8.58 -7.56 8.21
CA ALA A 85 -7.38 -6.80 8.52
C ALA A 85 -7.07 -6.78 10.04
N LEU A 86 -8.10 -6.54 10.86
CA LEU A 86 -7.97 -6.47 12.32
C LEU A 86 -7.56 -7.82 12.94
N ALA A 87 -8.11 -8.93 12.45
CA ALA A 87 -7.68 -10.27 12.84
C ALA A 87 -6.21 -10.55 12.44
N GLY A 88 -5.78 -9.97 11.31
CA GLY A 88 -4.41 -10.01 10.81
C GLY A 88 -3.42 -9.07 11.49
N GLY A 89 -3.86 -8.16 12.35
CA GLY A 89 -3.02 -7.14 12.98
C GLY A 89 -2.74 -5.89 12.12
N THR A 90 -3.49 -5.68 11.04
CA THR A 90 -3.55 -4.41 10.31
C THR A 90 -4.67 -3.56 10.90
N THR A 91 -4.36 -2.32 11.29
CA THR A 91 -5.28 -1.40 11.98
C THR A 91 -5.67 -0.19 11.14
N MET A 92 -5.05 -0.03 9.98
CA MET A 92 -5.42 0.99 8.99
C MET A 92 -5.16 0.49 7.58
N HIS A 93 -6.02 0.88 6.65
CA HIS A 93 -5.77 0.70 5.22
C HIS A 93 -5.93 2.02 4.45
N ILE A 94 -5.38 2.08 3.25
CA ILE A 94 -5.63 3.16 2.29
C ILE A 94 -6.22 2.52 1.03
N ASP A 95 -7.43 2.94 0.68
CA ASP A 95 -8.20 2.35 -0.43
C ASP A 95 -8.14 3.25 -1.68
N PHE A 96 -8.28 2.67 -2.87
CA PHE A 96 -8.28 3.41 -4.12
C PHE A 96 -9.69 3.80 -4.54
N VAL A 97 -9.99 5.09 -4.44
CA VAL A 97 -11.25 5.65 -4.97
C VAL A 97 -11.22 5.66 -6.48
N ILE A 98 -12.18 4.98 -7.11
CA ILE A 98 -12.40 5.02 -8.56
C ILE A 98 -13.40 6.14 -8.90
N PRO A 99 -13.06 7.06 -9.81
CA PRO A 99 -13.95 8.17 -10.15
C PRO A 99 -15.17 7.71 -10.95
N VAL A 100 -16.34 8.29 -10.65
CA VAL A 100 -17.58 7.99 -11.38
C VAL A 100 -17.57 8.75 -12.71
N ASN A 101 -17.47 8.05 -13.83
CA ASN A 101 -17.35 8.64 -15.17
C ASN A 101 -16.23 9.71 -15.27
N GLY A 102 -15.15 9.50 -14.50
CA GLY A 102 -14.01 10.42 -14.41
C GLY A 102 -14.26 11.70 -13.59
N ASN A 103 -15.36 11.80 -12.84
CA ASN A 103 -15.59 12.85 -11.83
C ASN A 103 -15.02 12.39 -10.48
N LEU A 104 -14.02 13.11 -9.96
CA LEU A 104 -13.31 12.69 -8.74
C LEU A 104 -14.16 12.92 -7.49
N THR A 105 -14.92 14.02 -7.45
CA THR A 105 -15.78 14.36 -6.30
C THR A 105 -16.90 13.33 -6.14
N ALA A 106 -17.55 12.93 -7.23
CA ALA A 106 -18.59 11.90 -7.21
C ALA A 106 -18.02 10.53 -6.79
N GLY A 107 -16.82 10.16 -7.26
CA GLY A 107 -16.12 8.96 -6.80
C GLY A 107 -15.83 9.00 -5.30
N PHE A 108 -15.31 10.13 -4.81
CA PHE A 108 -15.05 10.32 -3.39
C PHE A 108 -16.31 10.18 -2.53
N GLU A 109 -17.41 10.81 -2.94
CA GLU A 109 -18.69 10.69 -2.24
C GLU A 109 -19.20 9.26 -2.22
N ALA A 110 -19.11 8.53 -3.33
CA ALA A 110 -19.49 7.12 -3.39
C ALA A 110 -18.67 6.25 -2.42
N TYR A 111 -17.35 6.46 -2.34
CA TYR A 111 -16.49 5.73 -1.42
C TYR A 111 -16.70 6.12 0.05
N VAL A 112 -17.01 7.39 0.34
CA VAL A 112 -17.43 7.81 1.69
C VAL A 112 -18.71 7.08 2.11
N GLU A 113 -19.66 6.91 1.20
CA GLU A 113 -20.88 6.13 1.48
C GLU A 113 -20.55 4.65 1.75
N LYS A 114 -19.72 4.00 0.91
CA LYS A 114 -19.25 2.62 1.12
C LYS A 114 -18.55 2.44 2.46
N ALA A 115 -17.73 3.43 2.85
CA ALA A 115 -16.93 3.37 4.07
C ALA A 115 -17.69 3.70 5.37
N LYS A 116 -19.00 4.02 5.32
CA LYS A 116 -19.82 4.26 6.53
C LYS A 116 -19.84 3.09 7.51
N ILE A 117 -19.65 1.88 7.01
CA ILE A 117 -19.62 0.64 7.82
C ILE A 117 -18.22 0.26 8.29
N SER A 118 -17.20 1.09 8.08
CA SER A 118 -15.81 0.79 8.45
C SER A 118 -15.64 0.42 9.93
N ALA A 119 -14.95 -0.68 10.22
CA ALA A 119 -14.55 -1.14 11.55
C ALA A 119 -13.18 -0.58 12.03
N MET A 120 -12.30 -0.17 11.11
CA MET A 120 -10.96 0.38 11.42
C MET A 120 -10.70 1.70 10.68
N ASP A 121 -9.69 2.45 11.13
CA ASP A 121 -9.33 3.72 10.48
C ASP A 121 -8.87 3.48 9.03
N TYR A 122 -9.16 4.44 8.15
CA TYR A 122 -8.87 4.30 6.72
C TYR A 122 -8.50 5.63 6.08
N GLY A 123 -7.77 5.57 4.97
CA GLY A 123 -7.50 6.69 4.08
C GLY A 123 -7.95 6.41 2.64
N PHE A 124 -7.80 7.39 1.76
CA PHE A 124 -8.10 7.23 0.34
C PHE A 124 -6.98 7.77 -0.55
N HIS A 125 -6.61 6.97 -1.54
CA HIS A 125 -5.98 7.40 -2.79
C HIS A 125 -7.08 7.76 -3.80
N MET A 126 -6.77 8.62 -4.78
CA MET A 126 -7.71 8.93 -5.87
C MET A 126 -7.15 8.47 -7.21
N ALA A 127 -7.87 7.59 -7.91
CA ALA A 127 -7.51 7.20 -9.27
C ALA A 127 -7.79 8.33 -10.28
N ILE A 128 -6.87 8.51 -11.23
CA ILE A 128 -6.99 9.40 -12.36
C ILE A 128 -7.06 8.55 -13.63
N THR A 129 -8.27 8.40 -14.17
CA THR A 129 -8.58 7.53 -15.32
C THR A 129 -8.75 8.29 -16.63
N LYS A 130 -8.73 9.63 -16.56
CA LYS A 130 -8.70 10.56 -17.69
C LYS A 130 -8.05 11.86 -17.24
N TRP A 131 -7.75 12.74 -18.19
CA TRP A 131 -7.20 14.06 -17.89
C TRP A 131 -7.90 15.17 -18.68
N ASP A 132 -8.34 16.19 -17.96
CA ASP A 132 -8.84 17.45 -18.49
C ASP A 132 -8.73 18.55 -17.40
N GLU A 133 -9.08 19.79 -17.74
CA GLU A 133 -9.03 20.92 -16.80
C GLU A 133 -9.98 20.75 -15.60
N ALA A 134 -11.09 20.00 -15.76
CA ALA A 134 -12.00 19.71 -14.66
C ALA A 134 -11.35 18.74 -13.66
N VAL A 135 -10.70 17.68 -14.14
CA VAL A 135 -9.90 16.76 -13.31
C VAL A 135 -8.80 17.52 -12.56
N SER A 136 -8.08 18.43 -13.23
CA SER A 136 -7.06 19.27 -12.59
C SER A 136 -7.65 20.08 -11.42
N LYS A 137 -8.81 20.71 -11.59
CA LYS A 137 -9.49 21.46 -10.51
C LYS A 137 -9.99 20.54 -9.40
N ASP A 138 -10.57 19.40 -9.74
CA ASP A 138 -11.03 18.41 -8.78
C ASP A 138 -9.87 17.88 -7.91
N MET A 139 -8.67 17.68 -8.49
CA MET A 139 -7.49 17.30 -7.72
C MET A 139 -7.15 18.33 -6.63
N GLU A 140 -7.36 19.63 -6.88
CA GLU A 140 -7.17 20.66 -5.85
C GLU A 140 -8.16 20.50 -4.71
N VAL A 141 -9.43 20.21 -5.01
CA VAL A 141 -10.48 19.96 -4.01
C VAL A 141 -10.14 18.71 -3.19
N MET A 142 -9.68 17.64 -3.86
CA MET A 142 -9.27 16.41 -3.20
C MET A 142 -8.15 16.66 -2.17
N VAL A 143 -7.16 17.48 -2.53
CA VAL A 143 -6.03 17.82 -1.63
C VAL A 143 -6.43 18.79 -0.53
N LYS A 144 -7.05 19.92 -0.88
CA LYS A 144 -7.31 21.03 0.05
C LYS A 144 -8.45 20.71 1.02
N ASP A 145 -9.52 20.09 0.53
CA ASP A 145 -10.77 19.96 1.29
C ASP A 145 -10.99 18.53 1.80
N LYS A 146 -10.69 17.54 0.95
CA LYS A 146 -10.95 16.13 1.26
C LYS A 146 -9.81 15.46 2.02
N GLY A 147 -8.56 15.94 1.88
CA GLY A 147 -7.41 15.37 2.59
C GLY A 147 -6.84 14.13 1.91
N ILE A 148 -6.84 14.11 0.58
CA ILE A 148 -6.14 13.13 -0.25
C ILE A 148 -4.81 13.74 -0.68
N ASN A 149 -3.68 13.05 -0.45
CA ASN A 149 -2.35 13.52 -0.85
C ASN A 149 -1.67 12.58 -1.86
N SER A 150 -2.43 11.73 -2.55
CA SER A 150 -1.90 10.70 -3.44
C SER A 150 -2.87 10.36 -4.56
N PHE A 151 -2.36 10.29 -5.78
CA PHE A 151 -3.12 10.10 -7.01
C PHE A 151 -2.58 8.95 -7.85
N LYS A 152 -3.46 8.03 -8.26
CA LYS A 152 -3.09 6.80 -8.96
C LYS A 152 -3.37 6.89 -10.45
N PHE A 153 -2.34 6.67 -11.24
CA PHE A 153 -2.39 6.60 -12.69
C PHE A 153 -2.19 5.17 -13.16
N PHE A 154 -2.80 4.80 -14.28
CA PHE A 154 -2.67 3.48 -14.88
C PHE A 154 -1.97 3.58 -16.24
N MET A 155 -0.88 2.84 -16.41
CA MET A 155 -0.18 2.71 -17.70
C MET A 155 -0.66 1.48 -18.49
N ALA A 156 -1.55 0.69 -17.88
CA ALA A 156 -2.18 -0.50 -18.43
C ALA A 156 -3.72 -0.33 -18.50
N TYR A 157 -4.43 -1.42 -18.82
CA TYR A 157 -5.89 -1.42 -19.04
C TYR A 157 -6.31 -0.52 -20.21
N LYS A 158 -5.70 -0.77 -21.38
CA LYS A 158 -5.99 -0.05 -22.63
C LYS A 158 -7.49 -0.02 -22.92
N GLY A 159 -8.01 1.18 -23.20
CA GLY A 159 -9.43 1.41 -23.47
C GLY A 159 -10.33 1.52 -22.24
N SER A 160 -9.76 1.45 -21.03
CA SER A 160 -10.51 1.62 -19.77
C SER A 160 -9.86 2.64 -18.84
N LEU A 161 -8.75 2.27 -18.15
CA LEU A 161 -8.10 3.14 -17.15
C LEU A 161 -6.81 3.78 -17.67
N MET A 162 -6.26 3.26 -18.77
CA MET A 162 -4.95 3.65 -19.29
C MET A 162 -4.89 5.14 -19.63
N ILE A 163 -3.84 5.81 -19.13
CA ILE A 163 -3.43 7.12 -19.61
C ILE A 163 -2.08 7.01 -20.34
N ASN A 164 -1.94 7.83 -21.37
CA ASN A 164 -0.72 7.97 -22.18
C ASN A 164 0.24 9.01 -21.55
N ASP A 165 1.45 9.10 -22.10
CA ASP A 165 2.56 9.84 -21.48
C ASP A 165 2.33 11.36 -21.40
N ASP A 166 1.65 11.96 -22.37
CA ASP A 166 1.28 13.39 -22.35
C ASP A 166 0.35 13.69 -21.17
N LEU A 167 -0.69 12.88 -20.96
CA LEU A 167 -1.58 13.05 -19.83
C LEU A 167 -0.91 12.70 -18.49
N LEU A 168 -0.02 11.70 -18.47
CA LEU A 168 0.77 11.36 -17.29
C LEU A 168 1.68 12.51 -16.86
N LEU A 169 2.30 13.21 -17.82
CA LEU A 169 3.12 14.40 -17.55
C LEU A 169 2.29 15.54 -16.93
N GLU A 170 1.08 15.80 -17.41
CA GLU A 170 0.20 16.79 -16.82
C GLU A 170 -0.22 16.40 -15.40
N GLY A 171 -0.56 15.12 -15.20
CA GLY A 171 -0.84 14.55 -13.88
C GLY A 171 0.32 14.71 -12.90
N PHE A 172 1.54 14.44 -13.34
CA PHE A 172 2.76 14.61 -12.52
C PHE A 172 3.03 16.07 -12.17
N LYS A 173 2.88 17.00 -13.12
CA LYS A 173 3.02 18.45 -12.86
C LYS A 173 2.00 18.89 -11.82
N LYS A 174 0.76 18.42 -11.93
CA LYS A 174 -0.30 18.76 -10.98
C LYS A 174 -0.03 18.19 -9.59
N CYS A 175 0.34 16.91 -9.50
CA CYS A 175 0.76 16.26 -8.26
C CYS A 175 1.87 17.06 -7.56
N LYS A 176 2.91 17.45 -8.30
CA LYS A 176 3.99 18.30 -7.80
C LYS A 176 3.48 19.62 -7.23
N SER A 177 2.66 20.35 -7.98
CA SER A 177 2.13 21.66 -7.55
C SER A 177 1.27 21.59 -6.29
N LEU A 178 0.65 20.43 -6.04
CA LEU A 178 -0.22 20.19 -4.89
C LEU A 178 0.53 19.56 -3.70
N GLY A 179 1.80 19.19 -3.85
CA GLY A 179 2.51 18.40 -2.85
C GLY A 179 1.90 17.01 -2.66
N ALA A 180 1.29 16.45 -3.70
CA ALA A 180 0.64 15.14 -3.67
C ALA A 180 1.48 14.09 -4.40
N LEU A 181 1.52 12.87 -3.88
CA LEU A 181 2.33 11.78 -4.42
C LEU A 181 1.68 11.17 -5.66
N ALA A 182 2.41 11.15 -6.78
CA ALA A 182 1.98 10.42 -7.96
C ALA A 182 2.26 8.92 -7.77
N MET A 183 1.26 8.09 -8.00
CA MET A 183 1.32 6.63 -7.92
C MET A 183 1.06 6.03 -9.30
N VAL A 184 1.77 4.98 -9.70
CA VAL A 184 1.61 4.35 -11.02
C VAL A 184 1.42 2.84 -10.93
N HIS A 185 0.36 2.34 -11.57
CA HIS A 185 0.31 0.94 -12.01
C HIS A 185 1.10 0.86 -13.31
N ALA A 186 2.28 0.22 -13.25
CA ALA A 186 3.28 0.29 -14.29
C ALA A 186 3.42 -1.03 -15.04
N GLU A 187 2.51 -1.29 -15.99
CA GLU A 187 2.71 -2.26 -17.08
C GLU A 187 2.52 -1.53 -18.41
N ASN A 188 3.21 -1.95 -19.48
CA ASN A 188 3.00 -1.36 -20.81
C ASN A 188 1.64 -1.82 -21.39
N GLY A 189 0.60 -0.99 -21.28
CA GLY A 189 -0.76 -1.36 -21.66
C GLY A 189 -0.96 -1.75 -23.12
N ASP A 190 -0.22 -1.15 -24.05
CA ASP A 190 -0.28 -1.51 -25.46
C ASP A 190 0.32 -2.89 -25.72
N ALA A 191 1.48 -3.17 -25.11
CA ALA A 191 2.14 -4.46 -25.24
C ALA A 191 1.38 -5.58 -24.49
N VAL A 192 0.76 -5.28 -23.36
CA VAL A 192 -0.14 -6.22 -22.65
C VAL A 192 -1.34 -6.56 -23.54
N PHE A 193 -1.97 -5.58 -24.18
CA PHE A 193 -3.11 -5.82 -25.09
C PHE A 193 -2.71 -6.71 -26.27
N GLU A 194 -1.54 -6.45 -26.89
CA GLU A 194 -1.01 -7.29 -27.96
C GLU A 194 -0.66 -8.70 -27.46
N GLY A 195 -0.05 -8.82 -26.27
CA GLY A 195 0.25 -10.11 -25.64
C GLY A 195 -1.02 -10.92 -25.36
N GLN A 196 -2.10 -10.28 -24.92
CA GLN A 196 -3.40 -10.92 -24.72
C GLN A 196 -3.96 -11.45 -26.03
N LYS A 197 -3.95 -10.64 -27.09
CA LYS A 197 -4.39 -11.06 -28.43
C LYS A 197 -3.58 -12.26 -28.93
N ARG A 198 -2.25 -12.22 -28.78
CA ARG A 198 -1.35 -13.31 -29.15
C ARG A 198 -1.67 -14.61 -28.42
N MET A 199 -1.97 -14.58 -27.12
CA MET A 199 -2.33 -15.80 -26.38
C MET A 199 -3.61 -16.43 -26.91
N ILE A 200 -4.63 -15.61 -27.22
CA ILE A 200 -5.89 -16.08 -27.80
C ILE A 200 -5.68 -16.66 -29.20
N GLU A 201 -4.88 -16.03 -30.06
CA GLU A 201 -4.54 -16.55 -31.39
C GLU A 201 -3.81 -17.91 -31.34
N LEU A 202 -3.08 -18.17 -30.26
CA LEU A 202 -2.43 -19.46 -29.99
C LEU A 202 -3.37 -20.50 -29.36
N GLY A 203 -4.63 -20.15 -29.09
CA GLY A 203 -5.60 -21.02 -28.42
C GLY A 203 -5.40 -21.15 -26.91
N ILE A 204 -4.59 -20.28 -26.30
CA ILE A 204 -4.32 -20.26 -24.85
C ILE A 204 -5.39 -19.40 -24.18
N MET A 205 -6.40 -20.06 -23.63
CA MET A 205 -7.58 -19.43 -23.04
C MET A 205 -7.60 -19.47 -21.49
N GLY A 206 -6.77 -20.33 -20.89
CA GLY A 206 -6.74 -20.55 -19.44
C GLY A 206 -5.96 -19.49 -18.64
N PRO A 207 -6.00 -19.55 -17.30
CA PRO A 207 -5.33 -18.59 -16.42
C PRO A 207 -3.84 -18.36 -16.70
N GLU A 208 -3.12 -19.37 -17.19
CA GLU A 208 -1.72 -19.28 -17.62
C GLU A 208 -1.51 -18.26 -18.75
N GLY A 209 -2.50 -18.11 -19.63
CA GLY A 209 -2.51 -17.09 -20.68
C GLY A 209 -2.44 -15.67 -20.10
N HIS A 210 -2.95 -15.45 -18.90
CA HIS A 210 -2.86 -14.15 -18.22
C HIS A 210 -1.42 -13.77 -17.94
N ALA A 211 -0.63 -14.64 -17.30
CA ALA A 211 0.77 -14.38 -17.00
C ALA A 211 1.63 -14.29 -18.28
N LEU A 212 1.40 -15.20 -19.24
CA LEU A 212 2.12 -15.21 -20.52
C LEU A 212 1.86 -13.95 -21.36
N SER A 213 0.67 -13.35 -21.26
CA SER A 213 0.31 -12.13 -21.99
C SER A 213 1.07 -10.88 -21.53
N ARG A 214 1.71 -10.92 -20.35
CA ARG A 214 2.33 -9.75 -19.72
C ARG A 214 3.63 -10.09 -18.99
N PRO A 215 4.67 -10.51 -19.71
CA PRO A 215 5.91 -10.93 -19.09
C PRO A 215 6.59 -9.75 -18.34
N PRO A 216 7.48 -10.02 -17.38
CA PRO A 216 7.99 -9.00 -16.43
C PRO A 216 8.69 -7.81 -17.09
N GLN A 217 9.21 -7.97 -18.32
CA GLN A 217 9.82 -6.89 -19.09
C GLN A 217 8.84 -5.74 -19.36
N LEU A 218 7.54 -6.02 -19.47
CA LEU A 218 6.52 -4.98 -19.68
C LEU A 218 6.27 -4.15 -18.42
N GLU A 219 6.44 -4.75 -17.25
CA GLU A 219 6.40 -4.06 -15.96
C GLU A 219 7.66 -3.20 -15.76
N GLY A 220 8.83 -3.76 -16.10
CA GLY A 220 10.11 -3.06 -16.07
C GLY A 220 10.14 -1.84 -17.00
N GLU A 221 9.69 -1.99 -18.25
CA GLU A 221 9.61 -0.87 -19.22
C GLU A 221 8.77 0.27 -18.69
N ALA A 222 7.53 0.00 -18.27
CA ALA A 222 6.61 1.01 -17.80
C ALA A 222 7.11 1.66 -16.49
N THR A 223 7.71 0.88 -15.59
CA THR A 223 8.33 1.40 -14.37
C THR A 223 9.46 2.37 -14.71
N GLY A 224 10.37 1.97 -15.59
CA GLY A 224 11.45 2.81 -16.06
C GLY A 224 10.96 4.08 -16.77
N ARG A 225 9.91 3.98 -17.58
CA ARG A 225 9.32 5.13 -18.28
C ARG A 225 8.68 6.12 -17.29
N ALA A 226 7.85 5.66 -16.36
CA ALA A 226 7.25 6.51 -15.34
C ALA A 226 8.30 7.24 -14.49
N ILE A 227 9.36 6.52 -14.07
CA ILE A 227 10.49 7.09 -13.33
C ILE A 227 11.15 8.22 -14.11
N ARG A 228 11.44 8.04 -15.41
CA ARG A 228 12.08 9.06 -16.25
C ARG A 228 11.18 10.30 -16.41
N LEU A 229 9.87 10.11 -16.61
CA LEU A 229 8.90 11.20 -16.72
C LEU A 229 8.75 11.96 -15.40
N ALA A 230 8.68 11.27 -14.26
CA ALA A 230 8.64 11.89 -12.94
C ALA A 230 9.93 12.67 -12.64
N GLY A 231 11.08 12.15 -13.08
CA GLY A 231 12.38 12.82 -12.97
C GLY A 231 12.46 14.09 -13.83
N PHE A 232 11.90 14.05 -15.05
CA PHE A 232 11.77 15.22 -15.92
C PHE A 232 10.92 16.32 -15.28
N VAL A 233 9.82 15.96 -14.61
CA VAL A 233 8.96 16.91 -13.87
C VAL A 233 9.59 17.33 -12.54
N ASN A 234 10.58 16.60 -12.02
CA ASN A 234 11.13 16.71 -10.68
C ASN A 234 10.05 16.58 -9.59
N THR A 235 9.33 15.45 -9.60
CA THR A 235 8.32 15.08 -8.58
C THR A 235 8.62 13.69 -8.01
N PRO A 236 8.26 13.40 -6.74
CA PRO A 236 8.35 12.05 -6.20
C PRO A 236 7.39 11.11 -6.92
N LEU A 237 7.77 9.84 -7.02
CA LEU A 237 6.97 8.79 -7.66
C LEU A 237 6.81 7.59 -6.73
N TYR A 238 5.63 6.99 -6.71
CA TYR A 238 5.33 5.74 -6.03
C TYR A 238 4.93 4.67 -7.05
N VAL A 239 5.74 3.62 -7.17
CA VAL A 239 5.44 2.46 -8.02
C VAL A 239 4.74 1.43 -7.13
N VAL A 240 3.43 1.26 -7.35
CA VAL A 240 2.62 0.29 -6.61
C VAL A 240 2.91 -1.14 -7.08
N HIS A 241 2.54 -2.14 -6.26
CA HIS A 241 2.58 -3.58 -6.56
C HIS A 241 3.75 -4.00 -7.49
N VAL A 242 4.99 -3.75 -7.05
CA VAL A 242 6.21 -4.19 -7.73
C VAL A 242 6.30 -5.72 -7.60
N MET A 243 6.08 -6.43 -8.71
CA MET A 243 6.00 -7.89 -8.77
C MET A 243 7.24 -8.53 -9.39
N SER A 244 8.06 -7.78 -10.13
CA SER A 244 9.19 -8.32 -10.89
C SER A 244 10.56 -7.76 -10.52
N ILE A 245 11.61 -8.50 -10.92
CA ILE A 245 13.01 -8.08 -10.82
C ILE A 245 13.23 -6.89 -11.73
N ASP A 246 12.71 -6.94 -12.95
CA ASP A 246 12.81 -5.89 -13.96
C ASP A 246 12.31 -4.53 -13.43
N ALA A 247 11.15 -4.50 -12.77
CA ALA A 247 10.62 -3.28 -12.14
C ALA A 247 11.44 -2.86 -10.90
N MET A 248 11.81 -3.81 -10.05
CA MET A 248 12.65 -3.56 -8.87
C MET A 248 14.01 -2.95 -9.25
N GLU A 249 14.63 -3.42 -10.34
CA GLU A 249 15.90 -2.89 -10.83
C GLU A 249 15.80 -1.44 -11.32
N GLU A 250 14.70 -1.06 -11.97
CA GLU A 250 14.47 0.34 -12.35
C GLU A 250 14.29 1.23 -11.12
N VAL A 251 13.57 0.78 -10.10
CA VAL A 251 13.48 1.48 -8.80
C VAL A 251 14.86 1.60 -8.14
N ALA A 252 15.65 0.53 -8.15
CA ALA A 252 17.01 0.53 -7.59
C ALA A 252 17.93 1.54 -8.30
N LYS A 253 17.89 1.58 -9.64
CA LYS A 253 18.67 2.53 -10.47
C LYS A 253 18.29 3.97 -10.14
N ALA A 254 16.99 4.27 -10.05
CA ALA A 254 16.49 5.61 -9.75
C ALA A 254 16.88 6.07 -8.34
N ARG A 255 16.73 5.20 -7.34
CA ARG A 255 17.13 5.53 -5.96
C ARG A 255 18.63 5.73 -5.84
N LYS A 256 19.43 4.91 -6.53
CA LYS A 256 20.89 5.05 -6.58
C LYS A 256 21.34 6.38 -7.20
N SER A 257 20.58 6.94 -8.16
CA SER A 257 20.86 8.27 -8.74
C SER A 257 20.32 9.44 -7.89
N GLY A 258 19.74 9.15 -6.72
CA GLY A 258 19.18 10.17 -5.81
C GLY A 258 17.75 10.57 -6.12
N GLN A 259 17.08 9.93 -7.08
CA GLN A 259 15.69 10.21 -7.39
C GLN A 259 14.78 9.71 -6.26
N LYS A 260 13.75 10.50 -5.93
CA LYS A 260 12.77 10.19 -4.90
C LYS A 260 11.69 9.25 -5.41
N VAL A 261 12.05 7.97 -5.52
CA VAL A 261 11.14 6.90 -5.96
C VAL A 261 10.88 5.94 -4.82
N ILE A 262 9.60 5.63 -4.61
CA ILE A 262 9.12 4.58 -3.72
C ILE A 262 8.68 3.38 -4.57
N GLY A 263 9.05 2.17 -4.16
CA GLY A 263 8.54 0.92 -4.70
C GLY A 263 7.86 0.11 -3.59
N GLU A 264 6.65 -0.33 -3.87
CA GLU A 264 5.81 -1.14 -2.98
C GLU A 264 5.62 -2.54 -3.60
N PRO A 265 6.34 -3.57 -3.13
CA PRO A 265 5.92 -4.94 -3.37
C PRO A 265 4.67 -5.26 -2.57
N VAL A 266 3.94 -6.29 -3.01
CA VAL A 266 2.80 -6.85 -2.28
C VAL A 266 3.12 -8.24 -1.76
N VAL A 267 2.47 -8.65 -0.66
CA VAL A 267 2.80 -9.91 0.01
C VAL A 267 2.64 -11.15 -0.89
N SER A 268 1.69 -11.15 -1.83
CA SER A 268 1.59 -12.20 -2.87
C SER A 268 2.87 -12.30 -3.71
N GLY A 269 3.42 -11.18 -4.19
CA GLY A 269 4.68 -11.14 -4.93
C GLY A 269 5.90 -11.50 -4.09
N LEU A 270 5.84 -11.39 -2.77
CA LEU A 270 6.94 -11.79 -1.88
C LEU A 270 7.00 -13.29 -1.66
N VAL A 271 5.85 -13.95 -1.45
CA VAL A 271 5.81 -15.31 -0.90
C VAL A 271 5.23 -16.36 -1.84
N LEU A 272 4.58 -15.96 -2.92
CA LEU A 272 4.03 -16.85 -3.95
C LEU A 272 4.89 -16.81 -5.23
N ASP A 273 4.72 -17.83 -6.06
CA ASP A 273 5.17 -17.86 -7.44
C ASP A 273 4.02 -18.33 -8.35
N ASP A 274 4.22 -18.26 -9.65
CA ASP A 274 3.20 -18.55 -10.66
C ASP A 274 2.97 -20.04 -10.95
N THR A 275 3.61 -20.95 -10.22
CA THR A 275 3.50 -22.40 -10.49
C THR A 275 2.06 -22.90 -10.45
N VAL A 276 1.21 -22.33 -9.60
CA VAL A 276 -0.20 -22.71 -9.45
C VAL A 276 -1.06 -22.29 -10.66
N LEU A 277 -0.60 -21.34 -11.48
CA LEU A 277 -1.32 -20.98 -12.72
C LEU A 277 -1.34 -22.13 -13.73
N TRP A 278 -0.48 -23.14 -13.57
CA TRP A 278 -0.39 -24.32 -14.42
C TRP A 278 -1.17 -25.53 -13.89
N ASP A 279 -1.93 -25.37 -12.81
CA ASP A 279 -2.79 -26.43 -12.28
C ASP A 279 -3.89 -26.79 -13.30
N SER A 280 -4.23 -28.09 -13.41
CA SER A 280 -5.27 -28.52 -14.35
C SER A 280 -6.69 -28.18 -13.88
N ASP A 281 -6.87 -27.89 -12.59
CA ASP A 281 -8.12 -27.36 -12.06
C ASP A 281 -8.20 -25.83 -12.24
N PHE A 282 -9.19 -25.40 -13.02
CA PHE A 282 -9.39 -23.98 -13.34
C PHE A 282 -9.54 -23.12 -12.09
N GLN A 283 -10.31 -23.56 -11.09
CA GLN A 283 -10.56 -22.75 -9.89
C GLN A 283 -9.27 -22.55 -9.08
N THR A 284 -8.45 -23.58 -9.00
CA THR A 284 -7.14 -23.56 -8.35
C THR A 284 -6.19 -22.59 -9.03
N ALA A 285 -6.13 -22.58 -10.36
CA ALA A 285 -5.30 -21.65 -11.11
C ALA A 285 -5.87 -20.20 -11.10
N ALA A 286 -7.17 -20.04 -11.35
CA ALA A 286 -7.81 -18.74 -11.53
C ALA A 286 -7.76 -17.83 -10.28
N LYS A 287 -7.72 -18.42 -9.07
CA LYS A 287 -7.61 -17.61 -7.83
C LYS A 287 -6.29 -16.83 -7.72
N PHE A 288 -5.24 -17.21 -8.45
CA PHE A 288 -3.94 -16.51 -8.47
C PHE A 288 -3.87 -15.38 -9.52
N VAL A 289 -4.91 -15.20 -10.35
CA VAL A 289 -4.93 -14.18 -11.40
C VAL A 289 -5.05 -12.77 -10.80
N MET A 290 -3.98 -11.97 -10.91
CA MET A 290 -3.89 -10.54 -10.57
C MET A 290 -2.95 -9.79 -11.53
N SER A 291 -2.87 -8.46 -11.44
CA SER A 291 -2.13 -7.62 -12.39
C SER A 291 -1.32 -6.53 -11.69
N PRO A 292 0.02 -6.49 -11.82
CA PRO A 292 0.85 -7.45 -12.54
C PRO A 292 0.74 -8.87 -11.94
N PRO A 293 0.99 -9.93 -12.73
CA PRO A 293 0.82 -11.29 -12.24
C PRO A 293 1.89 -11.65 -11.22
N ILE A 294 1.55 -12.57 -10.32
CA ILE A 294 2.55 -13.33 -9.56
C ILE A 294 3.52 -13.95 -10.56
N ARG A 295 4.82 -13.89 -10.27
CA ARG A 295 5.89 -14.21 -11.22
C ARG A 295 6.49 -15.58 -10.97
N ALA A 296 7.25 -16.06 -11.93
CA ALA A 296 8.05 -17.28 -11.82
C ALA A 296 8.95 -17.30 -10.57
N PRO A 297 9.36 -18.50 -10.11
CA PRO A 297 10.25 -18.65 -8.97
C PRO A 297 11.51 -17.78 -9.07
N GLY A 298 11.91 -17.19 -7.94
CA GLY A 298 13.10 -16.32 -7.82
C GLY A 298 12.77 -14.83 -7.70
N HIS A 299 11.68 -14.36 -8.32
CA HIS A 299 11.25 -12.96 -8.21
C HIS A 299 10.96 -12.56 -6.75
N GLY A 300 10.17 -13.35 -6.02
CA GLY A 300 9.86 -13.05 -4.61
C GLY A 300 11.09 -12.98 -3.71
N LYS A 301 12.12 -13.80 -3.96
CA LYS A 301 13.40 -13.73 -3.22
C LYS A 301 14.18 -12.45 -3.51
N ALA A 302 14.17 -11.98 -4.76
CA ALA A 302 14.78 -10.70 -5.11
C ALA A 302 14.04 -9.52 -4.47
N LEU A 303 12.70 -9.55 -4.44
CA LEU A 303 11.88 -8.54 -3.77
C LEU A 303 12.09 -8.53 -2.25
N GLN A 304 12.18 -9.71 -1.61
CA GLN A 304 12.54 -9.84 -0.20
C GLN A 304 13.90 -9.18 0.09
N ALA A 305 14.92 -9.47 -0.71
CA ALA A 305 16.25 -8.86 -0.55
C ALA A 305 16.21 -7.33 -0.76
N ALA A 306 15.43 -6.85 -1.71
CA ALA A 306 15.25 -5.42 -2.00
C ALA A 306 14.51 -4.67 -0.86
N LEU A 307 13.61 -5.34 -0.14
CA LEU A 307 13.01 -4.80 1.08
C LEU A 307 14.00 -4.76 2.25
N SER A 308 14.78 -5.84 2.43
CA SER A 308 15.79 -5.94 3.49
C SER A 308 16.85 -4.85 3.38
N ASN A 309 17.23 -4.46 2.15
CA ASN A 309 18.26 -3.43 1.91
C ASN A 309 17.70 -2.01 1.63
N GLY A 310 16.37 -1.82 1.69
CA GLY A 310 15.72 -0.52 1.54
C GLY A 310 15.60 0.01 0.10
N VAL A 311 15.88 -0.82 -0.92
CA VAL A 311 15.54 -0.52 -2.33
C VAL A 311 14.02 -0.41 -2.49
N LEU A 312 13.26 -1.29 -1.84
CA LEU A 312 11.81 -1.21 -1.69
C LEU A 312 11.48 -0.81 -0.24
N GLN A 313 10.40 -0.06 -0.03
CA GLN A 313 10.22 0.69 1.23
C GLN A 313 9.24 0.04 2.20
N LEU A 314 8.12 -0.46 1.69
CA LEU A 314 7.00 -0.98 2.46
C LEU A 314 6.31 -2.13 1.73
N VAL A 315 5.42 -2.85 2.42
CA VAL A 315 4.67 -3.98 1.86
C VAL A 315 3.16 -3.70 1.97
N GLY A 316 2.47 -3.74 0.83
CA GLY A 316 1.00 -3.73 0.74
C GLY A 316 0.43 -5.11 0.41
N THR A 317 -0.85 -5.17 0.07
CA THR A 317 -1.50 -6.41 -0.37
C THR A 317 -2.07 -6.38 -1.77
N ASP A 318 -2.52 -5.21 -2.24
CA ASP A 318 -3.41 -5.13 -3.39
C ASP A 318 -4.64 -6.03 -3.18
N HIS A 319 -5.18 -6.00 -1.96
CA HIS A 319 -6.33 -6.82 -1.59
C HIS A 319 -7.54 -6.44 -2.44
N CYS A 320 -7.88 -7.32 -3.38
CA CYS A 320 -8.93 -7.15 -4.37
C CYS A 320 -9.56 -8.52 -4.60
N THR A 321 -10.43 -8.94 -3.69
CA THR A 321 -10.85 -10.34 -3.60
C THR A 321 -12.09 -10.62 -4.43
N PHE A 322 -12.07 -11.76 -5.13
CA PHE A 322 -13.20 -12.32 -5.85
C PHE A 322 -13.32 -13.79 -5.49
N ASN A 323 -14.53 -14.27 -5.22
CA ASN A 323 -14.77 -15.68 -4.89
C ASN A 323 -14.65 -16.58 -6.14
N SER A 324 -14.69 -17.90 -5.94
CA SER A 324 -14.55 -18.88 -7.03
C SER A 324 -15.58 -18.68 -8.15
N THR A 325 -16.82 -18.32 -7.80
CA THR A 325 -17.91 -18.09 -8.76
C THR A 325 -17.64 -16.85 -9.62
N GLN A 326 -17.11 -15.78 -9.02
CA GLN A 326 -16.73 -14.56 -9.75
C GLN A 326 -15.51 -14.81 -10.66
N LYS A 327 -14.52 -15.59 -10.19
CA LYS A 327 -13.36 -15.99 -11.02
C LYS A 327 -13.78 -16.81 -12.24
N SER A 328 -14.82 -17.65 -12.11
CA SER A 328 -15.39 -18.44 -13.21
C SER A 328 -16.04 -17.63 -14.34
N LEU A 329 -16.21 -16.31 -14.21
CA LEU A 329 -16.64 -15.44 -15.32
C LEU A 329 -15.67 -15.52 -16.53
N GLY A 330 -14.41 -15.89 -16.30
CA GLY A 330 -13.40 -16.09 -17.34
C GLY A 330 -13.01 -17.54 -17.58
N ILE A 331 -13.88 -18.52 -17.29
CA ILE A 331 -13.58 -19.95 -17.48
C ILE A 331 -13.14 -20.29 -18.91
N ASP A 332 -13.73 -19.63 -19.90
CA ASP A 332 -13.42 -19.83 -21.32
C ASP A 332 -12.50 -18.73 -21.91
N ASP A 333 -12.09 -17.73 -21.11
CA ASP A 333 -11.29 -16.59 -21.57
C ASP A 333 -10.65 -15.87 -20.37
N PHE A 334 -9.34 -16.08 -20.17
CA PHE A 334 -8.60 -15.50 -19.04
C PHE A 334 -8.71 -13.98 -18.93
N ARG A 335 -8.96 -13.27 -20.04
CA ARG A 335 -9.12 -11.81 -20.05
C ARG A 335 -10.36 -11.33 -19.28
N LYS A 336 -11.29 -12.24 -19.02
CA LYS A 336 -12.54 -11.99 -18.28
C LYS A 336 -12.48 -12.47 -16.83
N ILE A 337 -11.40 -13.10 -16.40
CA ILE A 337 -11.21 -13.45 -14.98
C ILE A 337 -10.99 -12.15 -14.21
N PRO A 338 -11.83 -11.78 -13.23
CA PRO A 338 -11.59 -10.60 -12.41
C PRO A 338 -10.22 -10.67 -11.73
N ASN A 339 -9.39 -9.64 -11.92
CA ASN A 339 -8.00 -9.65 -11.45
C ASN A 339 -7.92 -9.19 -9.98
N GLY A 340 -7.27 -9.99 -9.14
CA GLY A 340 -7.04 -9.66 -7.73
C GLY A 340 -6.97 -10.89 -6.82
N VAL A 341 -6.36 -10.73 -5.65
CA VAL A 341 -6.12 -11.78 -4.64
C VAL A 341 -6.39 -11.28 -3.21
N ASN A 342 -6.47 -12.19 -2.24
CA ASN A 342 -6.53 -11.85 -0.81
C ASN A 342 -5.13 -11.56 -0.24
N GLY A 343 -5.06 -11.02 0.98
CA GLY A 343 -3.78 -10.68 1.62
C GLY A 343 -3.87 -9.81 2.88
N LEU A 344 -5.00 -9.11 3.11
CA LEU A 344 -5.13 -8.09 4.14
C LEU A 344 -5.02 -8.66 5.57
N GLU A 345 -5.52 -9.88 5.78
CA GLU A 345 -5.40 -10.64 7.04
C GLU A 345 -4.03 -11.32 7.17
N GLU A 346 -3.45 -11.75 6.05
CA GLU A 346 -2.27 -12.60 6.03
C GLU A 346 -0.95 -11.80 6.06
N ARG A 347 -0.96 -10.56 5.58
CA ARG A 347 0.24 -9.74 5.32
C ARG A 347 1.22 -9.74 6.48
N MET A 348 0.76 -9.42 7.69
CA MET A 348 1.62 -9.29 8.87
C MET A 348 2.28 -10.62 9.24
N HIS A 349 1.49 -11.71 9.24
CA HIS A 349 1.93 -13.06 9.54
C HIS A 349 2.95 -13.57 8.53
N LEU A 350 2.66 -13.41 7.24
CA LEU A 350 3.52 -13.87 6.15
C LEU A 350 4.83 -13.11 6.06
N VAL A 351 4.82 -11.78 6.24
CA VAL A 351 6.06 -10.97 6.25
C VAL A 351 6.90 -11.33 7.48
N TRP A 352 6.28 -11.51 8.64
CA TRP A 352 7.00 -11.93 9.85
C TRP A 352 7.67 -13.29 9.66
N ASP A 353 6.91 -14.31 9.28
CA ASP A 353 7.43 -15.67 9.09
C ASP A 353 8.50 -15.72 8.00
N THR A 354 8.23 -15.09 6.84
CA THR A 354 9.14 -15.19 5.69
C THR A 354 10.43 -14.41 5.91
N MET A 355 10.40 -13.27 6.61
CA MET A 355 11.54 -12.35 6.65
C MET A 355 12.15 -12.16 8.04
N VAL A 356 11.36 -12.14 9.12
CA VAL A 356 11.89 -12.02 10.49
C VAL A 356 12.39 -13.37 10.99
N VAL A 357 11.57 -14.41 10.90
CA VAL A 357 11.94 -15.75 11.41
C VAL A 357 13.12 -16.35 10.64
N SER A 358 13.24 -16.04 9.34
CA SER A 358 14.40 -16.45 8.52
C SER A 358 15.67 -15.63 8.78
N GLY A 359 15.59 -14.54 9.55
CA GLY A 359 16.72 -13.65 9.85
C GLY A 359 17.09 -12.68 8.72
N GLN A 360 16.26 -12.52 7.70
CA GLN A 360 16.49 -11.58 6.60
C GLN A 360 16.30 -10.12 7.01
N ILE A 361 15.46 -9.86 8.02
CA ILE A 361 15.20 -8.52 8.56
C ILE A 361 15.08 -8.56 10.08
N SER A 362 15.31 -7.42 10.73
CA SER A 362 15.06 -7.27 12.17
C SER A 362 13.58 -7.05 12.48
N VAL A 363 13.20 -7.16 13.76
CA VAL A 363 11.86 -6.77 14.24
C VAL A 363 11.58 -5.27 13.97
N THR A 364 12.60 -4.42 14.07
CA THR A 364 12.48 -2.99 13.77
C THR A 364 12.21 -2.75 12.29
N ASP A 365 12.84 -3.53 11.40
CA ASP A 365 12.55 -3.47 9.97
C ASP A 365 11.12 -3.92 9.66
N PHE A 366 10.63 -4.97 10.32
CA PHE A 366 9.25 -5.40 10.22
C PHE A 366 8.28 -4.26 10.54
N VAL A 367 8.46 -3.57 11.68
CA VAL A 367 7.66 -2.39 12.04
C VAL A 367 7.77 -1.29 10.99
N ARG A 368 9.00 -1.00 10.52
CA ARG A 368 9.25 0.01 9.50
C ARG A 368 8.44 -0.26 8.22
N MET A 369 8.57 -1.44 7.64
CA MET A 369 7.98 -1.75 6.32
C MET A 369 6.49 -2.09 6.37
N THR A 370 5.93 -2.42 7.54
CA THR A 370 4.50 -2.77 7.67
C THR A 370 3.63 -1.65 8.23
N SER A 371 4.23 -0.59 8.82
CA SER A 371 3.49 0.51 9.43
C SER A 371 4.20 1.87 9.30
N THR A 372 5.37 2.07 9.91
CA THR A 372 5.99 3.40 10.06
C THR A 372 6.32 4.07 8.73
N GLU A 373 6.82 3.33 7.75
CA GLU A 373 7.20 3.90 6.45
C GLU A 373 5.96 4.33 5.66
N CYS A 374 4.89 3.54 5.68
CA CYS A 374 3.59 3.92 5.14
C CYS A 374 3.08 5.22 5.80
N ALA A 375 3.13 5.29 7.14
CA ALA A 375 2.70 6.48 7.86
C ALA A 375 3.52 7.74 7.50
N ARG A 376 4.82 7.61 7.23
CA ARG A 376 5.67 8.74 6.81
C ARG A 376 5.38 9.15 5.37
N ILE A 377 5.30 8.19 4.46
CA ILE A 377 5.01 8.44 3.04
C ILE A 377 3.67 9.14 2.90
N PHE A 378 2.64 8.70 3.61
CA PHE A 378 1.30 9.32 3.50
C PHE A 378 1.05 10.43 4.54
N ASN A 379 2.09 10.90 5.21
CA ASN A 379 2.09 12.08 6.08
C ASN A 379 1.09 12.02 7.25
N ILE A 380 1.04 10.86 7.91
CA ILE A 380 0.22 10.56 9.09
C ILE A 380 1.07 10.07 10.29
N TYR A 381 2.41 10.07 10.17
CA TYR A 381 3.34 9.85 11.27
C TYR A 381 3.52 11.13 12.12
N PRO A 382 3.65 11.05 13.46
CA PRO A 382 3.62 9.85 14.31
C PRO A 382 2.22 9.47 14.81
N ARG A 383 1.14 10.09 14.29
CA ARG A 383 -0.24 9.73 14.72
C ARG A 383 -0.52 8.25 14.50
N LYS A 384 -0.12 7.70 13.36
CA LYS A 384 -0.14 6.26 13.03
C LYS A 384 1.28 5.71 12.90
N GLY A 385 1.42 4.39 12.99
CA GLY A 385 2.68 3.69 12.75
C GLY A 385 3.77 3.97 13.79
N ALA A 386 3.39 4.35 15.00
CA ALA A 386 4.29 4.64 16.11
C ALA A 386 3.68 4.22 17.46
N ILE A 387 4.54 3.77 18.39
CA ILE A 387 4.22 3.69 19.81
C ILE A 387 4.92 4.87 20.49
N LEU A 388 4.22 6.00 20.57
CA LEU A 388 4.70 7.23 21.19
C LEU A 388 3.55 7.90 21.95
N VAL A 389 3.89 8.70 22.96
CA VAL A 389 2.90 9.53 23.66
C VAL A 389 2.24 10.47 22.65
N GLY A 390 0.91 10.42 22.58
CA GLY A 390 0.10 11.22 21.64
C GLY A 390 -0.20 10.54 20.29
N SER A 391 0.35 9.36 20.01
CA SER A 391 -0.08 8.52 18.88
C SER A 391 -1.45 7.90 19.12
N ASP A 392 -2.16 7.55 18.05
CA ASP A 392 -3.40 6.77 18.17
C ASP A 392 -3.06 5.37 18.72
N ALA A 393 -3.92 4.84 19.60
CA ALA A 393 -3.74 3.53 20.22
C ALA A 393 -4.14 2.39 19.26
N ASP A 394 -3.38 2.29 18.16
CA ASP A 394 -3.44 1.22 17.18
C ASP A 394 -2.21 0.33 17.36
N ILE A 395 -2.40 -0.77 18.08
CA ILE A 395 -1.32 -1.57 18.65
C ILE A 395 -1.61 -3.05 18.40
N ILE A 396 -0.58 -3.83 18.10
CA ILE A 396 -0.66 -5.29 18.09
C ILE A 396 0.26 -5.90 19.15
N ILE A 397 -0.13 -7.08 19.62
CA ILE A 397 0.72 -7.97 20.41
C ILE A 397 0.96 -9.22 19.58
N LEU A 398 2.19 -9.37 19.10
CA LEU A 398 2.63 -10.50 18.29
C LEU A 398 3.42 -11.47 19.15
N ASN A 399 2.98 -12.72 19.21
CA ASN A 399 3.70 -13.79 19.88
C ASN A 399 4.63 -14.51 18.89
N PRO A 400 5.96 -14.34 19.02
CA PRO A 400 6.93 -14.92 18.08
C PRO A 400 7.03 -16.45 18.18
N ASN A 401 6.58 -17.03 19.30
CA ASN A 401 6.64 -18.46 19.57
C ASN A 401 5.35 -19.20 19.18
N SER A 402 4.28 -18.45 18.90
CA SER A 402 3.01 -19.01 18.44
C SER A 402 3.05 -19.29 16.94
N SER A 403 2.35 -20.33 16.50
CA SER A 403 2.22 -20.71 15.09
C SER A 403 0.85 -20.32 14.53
N PHE A 404 0.80 -20.10 13.22
CA PHE A 404 -0.44 -19.91 12.48
C PHE A 404 -0.55 -20.90 11.32
N GLU A 405 -1.78 -21.13 10.86
CA GLU A 405 -2.09 -21.84 9.63
C GLU A 405 -3.15 -21.03 8.88
N ILE A 406 -2.92 -20.79 7.59
CA ILE A 406 -3.86 -20.03 6.75
C ILE A 406 -4.82 -21.01 6.09
N CYS A 407 -6.11 -20.78 6.29
CA CYS A 407 -7.18 -21.57 5.69
C CYS A 407 -8.38 -20.67 5.36
N SER A 408 -8.92 -20.79 4.16
CA SER A 408 -10.16 -20.10 3.74
C SER A 408 -11.36 -20.42 4.62
N LYS A 409 -11.37 -21.57 5.31
CA LYS A 409 -12.46 -21.94 6.22
C LYS A 409 -12.46 -21.18 7.54
N SER A 410 -11.33 -20.58 7.92
CA SER A 410 -11.14 -19.89 9.19
C SER A 410 -10.68 -18.44 9.05
N HIS A 411 -10.41 -17.97 7.82
CA HIS A 411 -10.17 -16.55 7.56
C HIS A 411 -11.46 -15.74 7.75
N HIS A 412 -11.33 -14.43 7.75
CA HIS A 412 -12.43 -13.50 7.99
C HIS A 412 -12.86 -12.75 6.72
N SER A 413 -12.16 -12.96 5.61
CA SER A 413 -12.61 -12.55 4.26
C SER A 413 -13.90 -13.27 3.88
N ARG A 414 -14.76 -12.62 3.09
CA ARG A 414 -15.96 -13.23 2.49
C ARG A 414 -15.64 -14.17 1.32
N SER A 415 -14.38 -14.23 0.87
CA SER A 415 -13.92 -15.15 -0.16
C SER A 415 -14.04 -16.60 0.30
N ASP A 416 -14.39 -17.50 -0.61
CA ASP A 416 -14.38 -18.96 -0.39
C ASP A 416 -13.02 -19.61 -0.73
N THR A 417 -12.04 -18.80 -1.15
CA THR A 417 -10.69 -19.24 -1.48
C THR A 417 -9.64 -18.36 -0.81
N ASN A 418 -8.46 -18.93 -0.59
CA ASN A 418 -7.28 -18.22 -0.13
C ASN A 418 -6.07 -18.60 -1.03
N VAL A 419 -5.30 -17.62 -1.50
CA VAL A 419 -4.09 -17.88 -2.30
C VAL A 419 -2.92 -18.42 -1.47
N TYR A 420 -3.01 -18.30 -0.15
CA TYR A 420 -2.02 -18.80 0.83
C TYR A 420 -2.49 -20.08 1.54
N GLU A 421 -3.52 -20.76 1.01
CA GLU A 421 -4.13 -21.95 1.61
C GLU A 421 -3.09 -22.99 2.08
N GLY A 422 -3.24 -23.46 3.32
CA GLY A 422 -2.40 -24.50 3.92
C GLY A 422 -1.01 -24.04 4.37
N ARG A 423 -0.65 -22.76 4.17
CA ARG A 423 0.63 -22.24 4.66
C ARG A 423 0.65 -22.18 6.18
N LYS A 424 1.72 -22.70 6.77
CA LYS A 424 1.99 -22.68 8.21
C LYS A 424 3.25 -21.88 8.49
N GLY A 425 3.26 -21.14 9.58
CA GLY A 425 4.40 -20.30 9.96
C GLY A 425 4.44 -20.00 11.45
N LYS A 426 5.42 -19.19 11.85
CA LYS A 426 5.59 -18.68 13.22
C LYS A 426 5.35 -17.18 13.29
N GLY A 427 5.01 -16.69 14.48
CA GLY A 427 4.70 -15.30 14.73
C GLY A 427 3.24 -15.01 14.46
N LYS A 428 2.40 -15.18 15.49
CA LYS A 428 0.96 -14.95 15.43
C LYS A 428 0.59 -13.64 16.11
N VAL A 429 -0.26 -12.83 15.49
CA VAL A 429 -0.92 -11.70 16.15
C VAL A 429 -1.99 -12.27 17.08
N GLU A 430 -1.78 -12.12 18.38
CA GLU A 430 -2.71 -12.64 19.40
C GLU A 430 -3.68 -11.57 19.89
N VAL A 431 -3.28 -10.29 19.81
CA VAL A 431 -4.12 -9.17 20.21
C VAL A 431 -3.98 -8.03 19.20
N THR A 432 -5.10 -7.48 18.77
CA THR A 432 -5.16 -6.21 18.02
C THR A 432 -6.00 -5.21 18.79
N ILE A 433 -5.43 -4.02 18.99
CA ILE A 433 -6.06 -2.86 19.59
C ILE A 433 -6.21 -1.81 18.49
N ALA A 434 -7.43 -1.36 18.22
CA ALA A 434 -7.72 -0.33 17.22
C ALA A 434 -8.52 0.82 17.83
N GLY A 435 -7.98 2.04 17.75
CA GLY A 435 -8.52 3.21 18.42
C GLY A 435 -8.72 3.00 19.92
N GLY A 436 -7.76 2.32 20.57
CA GLY A 436 -7.76 2.02 22.01
C GLY A 436 -8.66 0.85 22.44
N ARG A 437 -9.31 0.14 21.51
CA ARG A 437 -10.21 -0.97 21.83
C ARG A 437 -9.61 -2.29 21.40
N VAL A 438 -9.65 -3.29 22.27
CA VAL A 438 -9.31 -4.68 21.91
C VAL A 438 -10.37 -5.18 20.93
N VAL A 439 -9.96 -5.39 19.68
CA VAL A 439 -10.83 -5.81 18.57
C VAL A 439 -10.52 -7.22 18.10
N TRP A 440 -9.37 -7.78 18.47
CA TRP A 440 -9.00 -9.17 18.25
C TRP A 440 -8.27 -9.66 19.49
N GLU A 441 -8.71 -10.77 20.07
CA GLU A 441 -8.07 -11.43 21.21
C GLU A 441 -8.66 -12.84 21.37
N ASN A 442 -7.85 -13.83 21.77
CA ASN A 442 -8.28 -15.22 21.98
C ASN A 442 -8.96 -15.86 20.76
N ASP A 443 -8.50 -15.52 19.55
CA ASP A 443 -9.11 -15.94 18.29
C ASP A 443 -10.57 -15.50 18.11
N GLU A 444 -11.00 -14.46 18.85
CA GLU A 444 -12.32 -13.84 18.74
C GLU A 444 -12.23 -12.43 18.16
N LEU A 445 -12.93 -12.21 17.04
CA LEU A 445 -13.06 -10.90 16.42
C LEU A 445 -14.21 -10.10 17.05
N LYS A 446 -13.88 -8.91 17.55
CA LYS A 446 -14.80 -7.96 18.21
C LYS A 446 -14.96 -6.66 17.40
N ALA A 447 -14.86 -6.77 16.07
CA ALA A 447 -15.02 -5.66 15.14
C ALA A 447 -16.49 -5.16 15.13
N VAL A 448 -16.68 -3.84 15.09
CA VAL A 448 -18.01 -3.21 15.09
C VAL A 448 -18.12 -2.24 13.92
N PRO A 449 -19.15 -2.32 13.07
CA PRO A 449 -19.34 -1.40 11.96
C PRO A 449 -19.41 0.07 12.40
N GLY A 450 -18.89 0.98 11.57
CA GLY A 450 -18.93 2.43 11.79
C GLY A 450 -18.01 2.93 12.92
N ARG A 451 -17.08 2.09 13.39
CA ARG A 451 -16.10 2.46 14.42
C ARG A 451 -14.80 3.01 13.88
N GLY A 452 -14.51 2.76 12.61
CA GLY A 452 -13.38 3.31 11.88
C GLY A 452 -13.58 4.78 11.53
N LYS A 453 -12.48 5.53 11.45
CA LYS A 453 -12.50 6.95 11.08
C LYS A 453 -11.69 7.19 9.82
N TYR A 454 -12.20 8.06 8.97
CA TYR A 454 -11.43 8.59 7.85
C TYR A 454 -10.27 9.45 8.35
N VAL A 455 -9.06 9.13 7.91
CA VAL A 455 -7.82 9.82 8.24
C VAL A 455 -7.42 10.71 7.08
N LYS A 456 -7.57 12.03 7.26
CA LYS A 456 -7.09 13.02 6.28
C LYS A 456 -5.56 13.03 6.23
N MET A 457 -5.02 12.93 5.02
CA MET A 457 -3.59 12.89 4.73
C MET A 457 -3.14 14.24 4.16
N ARG A 458 -2.22 14.91 4.86
CA ARG A 458 -1.78 16.26 4.46
C ARG A 458 -0.81 16.21 3.28
N PRO A 459 -0.85 17.18 2.34
CA PRO A 459 0.13 17.29 1.26
C PRO A 459 1.53 17.65 1.80
N PHE A 460 2.51 17.69 0.90
CA PHE A 460 3.91 18.04 1.16
C PHE A 460 4.54 17.16 2.24
N ASN A 461 4.53 15.84 2.02
CA ASN A 461 5.30 14.90 2.84
C ASN A 461 6.81 15.15 2.71
N TYR A 462 7.62 14.39 3.46
CA TYR A 462 9.09 14.52 3.46
C TYR A 462 9.74 14.32 2.07
N LEU A 463 9.07 13.64 1.13
CA LEU A 463 9.58 13.47 -0.23
C LEU A 463 9.55 14.78 -1.02
N PHE A 464 8.81 15.80 -0.59
CA PHE A 464 8.81 17.11 -1.26
C PHE A 464 9.94 18.04 -0.80
N ASP A 465 10.65 17.69 0.28
CA ASP A 465 11.70 18.53 0.85
C ASP A 465 12.81 18.86 -0.15
N GLY A 466 13.05 20.15 -0.40
CA GLY A 466 14.12 20.62 -1.29
C GLY A 466 13.83 20.53 -2.80
N ILE A 467 12.63 20.11 -3.21
CA ILE A 467 12.26 20.08 -4.65
C ILE A 467 12.28 21.49 -5.26
N GLU A 468 11.67 22.47 -4.59
CA GLU A 468 11.64 23.87 -5.07
C GLU A 468 13.05 24.46 -5.24
N LYS A 469 13.96 24.11 -4.32
CA LYS A 469 15.37 24.52 -4.41
C LYS A 469 16.04 23.90 -5.63
N ALA A 470 15.86 22.60 -5.86
CA ALA A 470 16.40 21.92 -7.04
C ALA A 470 15.83 22.48 -8.36
N ASP A 471 14.55 22.85 -8.39
CA ASP A 471 13.93 23.51 -9.54
C ASP A 471 14.54 24.88 -9.81
N ALA A 472 14.71 25.70 -8.76
CA ALA A 472 15.32 27.02 -8.89
C ALA A 472 16.77 26.93 -9.39
N GLU A 473 17.54 25.98 -8.88
CA GLU A 473 18.90 25.68 -9.35
C GLU A 473 18.90 25.27 -10.83
N TYR A 474 18.01 24.35 -11.23
CA TYR A 474 17.85 23.94 -12.63
C TYR A 474 17.50 25.11 -13.53
N LEU A 475 16.49 25.91 -13.19
CA LEU A 475 16.07 27.09 -13.96
C LEU A 475 17.21 28.11 -14.08
N SER A 476 17.96 28.36 -13.01
CA SER A 476 19.12 29.27 -13.03
C SER A 476 20.28 28.76 -13.89
N SER A 477 20.39 27.45 -14.07
CA SER A 477 21.41 26.81 -14.91
C SER A 477 21.09 26.89 -16.41
N LEU A 478 19.84 27.22 -16.77
CA LEU A 478 19.41 27.29 -18.16
C LEU A 478 20.16 28.41 -18.90
N ARG A 479 20.88 28.03 -19.95
CA ARG A 479 21.53 28.96 -20.88
C ARG A 479 20.57 29.38 -22.00
N ALA A 480 19.34 29.76 -21.64
CA ALA A 480 18.24 30.04 -22.57
C ALA A 480 17.32 31.19 -22.09
N PRO A 481 16.66 31.93 -23.02
CA PRO A 481 16.84 31.85 -24.47
C PRO A 481 18.22 32.39 -24.87
N VAL A 482 18.87 31.72 -25.82
CA VAL A 482 20.10 32.25 -26.43
C VAL A 482 19.71 33.44 -27.29
N ILE A 483 20.22 34.62 -26.97
CA ILE A 483 20.05 35.82 -27.80
C ILE A 483 20.84 35.59 -29.11
N ARG A 484 20.15 35.28 -30.20
CA ARG A 484 20.74 35.12 -31.53
C ARG A 484 20.66 36.46 -32.27
N ARG A 485 21.79 36.98 -32.74
CA ARG A 485 21.81 38.20 -33.58
C ARG A 485 21.08 37.91 -34.90
N THR A 486 20.00 38.62 -35.17
CA THR A 486 19.39 38.68 -36.50
C THR A 486 20.33 39.46 -37.42
N MET A 487 20.98 38.78 -38.37
CA MET A 487 21.61 39.49 -39.49
C MET A 487 20.50 39.99 -40.40
N HIS A 488 20.20 41.29 -40.35
CA HIS A 488 19.48 41.92 -41.45
C HIS A 488 20.39 41.88 -42.67
N VAL A 489 20.09 40.98 -43.62
CA VAL A 489 20.62 41.08 -44.98
C VAL A 489 19.95 42.31 -45.58
N ALA A 490 20.69 43.42 -45.66
CA ALA A 490 20.25 44.60 -46.40
C ALA A 490 20.10 44.19 -47.87
N ALA A 491 18.91 44.43 -48.42
CA ALA A 491 18.56 44.19 -49.81
C ALA A 491 19.27 45.15 -50.77
#